data_AF-A0A2P7TLU3-F1
#
_entry.id   AF-A0A2P7TLU3-F1
#
_cell.length_a   1.000
_cell.length_b   1.000
_cell.length_c   1.000
_cell.angle_alpha   90.00
_cell.angle_beta   90.00
_cell.angle_gamma   90.00
#
_symmetry.space_group_name_H-M   'P 1'
#
loop_
_entity.id
_entity.type
_entity.pdbx_description
1 polymer ?
#
loop_
_entity_poly.entity_id
_entity_poly.type
_entity_poly.pdbx_seq_one_letter_code
_entity_poly.pdbx_strand_id
1 'polypeptide(L)'
;MQICWLGVFAKFAKPKTIINLLFNQKRFMKQHVTIVCMAILTLVATACNSEKTKNNSETASPAAGAKYESPMAKVNEILSGCVKVEYLLYNMGITFESESNEEVMRFYSYILDQPANSTNCKPGKYDGSVVFKDANGDIKLGMEFNILNGCARVSIPLNGKKYEQQMNENGLSFFNQVLRMKAKAETEQH
;
A
#
# COMPACT_ATOMS: atom_id res chain seq x y z
N MET A 1 -29.28 15.08 -59.30
CA MET A 1 -30.22 15.33 -58.19
C MET A 1 -29.45 16.00 -57.06
N GLN A 2 -29.63 17.31 -56.94
CA GLN A 2 -29.14 18.16 -55.85
C GLN A 2 -30.03 17.95 -54.61
N ILE A 3 -29.43 17.81 -53.43
CA ILE A 3 -30.13 18.02 -52.17
C ILE A 3 -29.34 19.08 -51.40
N CYS A 4 -29.99 20.22 -51.23
CA CYS A 4 -29.49 21.42 -50.57
C CYS A 4 -29.44 21.25 -49.04
N TRP A 5 -28.41 21.89 -48.50
CA TRP A 5 -28.25 22.36 -47.13
C TRP A 5 -29.43 23.21 -46.62
N LEU A 6 -29.93 22.88 -45.43
CA LEU A 6 -30.43 23.79 -44.38
C LEU A 6 -30.09 23.03 -43.06
N GLY A 7 -29.24 23.49 -42.14
CA GLY A 7 -29.10 24.86 -41.64
C GLY A 7 -29.82 24.98 -40.30
N VAL A 8 -29.34 24.31 -39.25
CA VAL A 8 -29.76 24.58 -37.86
C VAL A 8 -28.51 24.78 -37.00
N PHE A 9 -28.16 26.06 -36.83
CA PHE A 9 -27.23 26.53 -35.82
C PHE A 9 -27.91 26.49 -34.45
N ALA A 10 -27.60 25.48 -33.64
CA ALA A 10 -27.86 25.53 -32.20
C ALA A 10 -26.65 26.18 -31.51
N LYS A 11 -26.72 27.50 -31.34
CA LYS A 11 -25.76 28.31 -30.58
C LYS A 11 -26.40 28.61 -29.23
N PHE A 12 -26.09 27.83 -28.19
CA PHE A 12 -26.37 28.24 -26.81
C PHE A 12 -25.24 27.84 -25.84
N ALA A 13 -24.57 28.89 -25.38
CA ALA A 13 -24.03 29.14 -24.05
C ALA A 13 -23.28 28.03 -23.28
N LYS A 14 -21.97 28.27 -23.12
CA LYS A 14 -21.13 27.78 -22.02
C LYS A 14 -21.70 28.26 -20.67
N PRO A 15 -21.77 27.41 -19.63
CA PRO A 15 -21.73 27.88 -18.26
C PRO A 15 -20.27 27.85 -17.77
N LYS A 16 -19.62 29.01 -17.80
CA LYS A 16 -18.49 29.29 -16.92
C LYS A 16 -19.05 29.61 -15.53
N THR A 17 -18.40 29.07 -14.51
CA THR A 17 -18.36 29.63 -13.14
C THR A 17 -19.63 29.46 -12.30
N ILE A 18 -19.85 28.26 -11.78
CA ILE A 18 -20.48 28.06 -10.47
C ILE A 18 -19.31 27.71 -9.52
N ILE A 19 -18.67 28.74 -8.94
CA ILE A 19 -18.88 29.09 -7.53
C ILE A 19 -18.60 27.84 -6.67
N ASN A 20 -17.33 27.48 -6.41
CA ASN A 20 -16.56 27.97 -5.27
C ASN A 20 -17.31 28.05 -3.92
N LEU A 21 -18.26 27.14 -3.67
CA LEU A 21 -19.06 27.09 -2.43
C LEU A 21 -19.23 25.68 -1.85
N LEU A 22 -18.26 24.78 -2.04
CA LEU A 22 -18.21 23.50 -1.30
C LEU A 22 -16.84 23.22 -0.67
N PHE A 23 -16.04 24.27 -0.44
CA PHE A 23 -14.74 24.20 0.24
C PHE A 23 -14.73 25.02 1.52
N ASN A 24 -15.79 24.96 2.35
CA ASN A 24 -15.72 25.50 3.71
C ASN A 24 -16.77 24.93 4.68
N GLN A 25 -16.82 23.59 4.84
CA GLN A 25 -17.66 23.02 5.89
C GLN A 25 -17.19 21.67 6.48
N LYS A 26 -15.88 21.35 6.43
CA LYS A 26 -15.32 20.17 7.13
C LYS A 26 -14.03 20.48 7.92
N ARG A 27 -13.91 21.70 8.44
CA ARG A 27 -12.75 22.13 9.26
C ARG A 27 -13.13 22.67 10.64
N PHE A 28 -14.26 22.24 11.20
CA PHE A 28 -14.76 22.70 12.51
C PHE A 28 -15.18 21.56 13.44
N MET A 29 -14.46 20.44 13.44
CA MET A 29 -14.73 19.35 14.38
C MET A 29 -13.45 18.68 14.87
N LYS A 30 -12.44 19.49 15.24
CA LYS A 30 -11.14 19.00 15.71
C LYS A 30 -10.67 19.63 17.04
N GLN A 31 -11.56 20.22 17.86
CA GLN A 31 -11.08 20.98 19.03
C GLN A 31 -11.93 20.97 20.31
N HIS A 32 -12.90 20.06 20.47
CA HIS A 32 -13.69 19.99 21.73
C HIS A 32 -13.91 18.57 22.30
N VAL A 33 -13.07 17.58 21.96
CA VAL A 33 -13.14 16.22 22.55
C VAL A 33 -11.89 15.88 23.36
N THR A 34 -11.18 16.89 23.86
CA THR A 34 -9.93 16.71 24.63
C THR A 34 -9.97 17.37 26.02
N ILE A 35 -11.14 17.78 26.53
CA ILE A 35 -11.27 18.51 27.80
C ILE A 35 -12.52 18.07 28.57
N VAL A 36 -12.73 16.77 28.82
CA VAL A 36 -13.71 16.28 29.82
C VAL A 36 -13.27 15.00 30.55
N CYS A 37 -12.31 14.20 30.03
CA CYS A 37 -11.80 13.02 30.75
C CYS A 37 -10.49 13.28 31.54
N MET A 38 -10.28 14.51 32.02
CA MET A 38 -9.13 14.90 32.84
C MET A 38 -9.58 15.50 34.18
N ALA A 39 -10.56 14.87 34.80
CA ALA A 39 -10.88 15.02 36.21
C ALA A 39 -11.55 13.72 36.64
N ILE A 40 -11.21 13.24 37.84
CA ILE A 40 -11.62 11.99 38.49
C ILE A 40 -10.54 10.89 38.40
N LEU A 41 -9.96 10.63 39.58
CA LEU A 41 -9.08 9.52 39.99
C LEU A 41 -7.56 9.76 40.01
N THR A 42 -7.15 10.84 40.67
CA THR A 42 -5.95 10.84 41.53
C THR A 42 -6.31 10.24 42.90
N LEU A 43 -5.75 9.08 43.26
CA LEU A 43 -5.37 8.62 44.61
C LEU A 43 -5.25 7.09 44.62
N VAL A 44 -4.03 6.55 44.54
CA VAL A 44 -3.41 5.70 45.57
C VAL A 44 -1.90 5.69 45.30
N ALA A 45 -1.14 6.29 46.20
CA ALA A 45 0.29 6.08 46.34
C ALA A 45 0.51 4.87 47.25
N THR A 46 1.30 3.89 46.81
CA THR A 46 1.97 2.93 47.71
C THR A 46 3.27 2.41 47.10
N ALA A 47 4.36 2.81 47.75
CA ALA A 47 5.60 2.08 47.98
C ALA A 47 6.48 1.65 46.78
N CYS A 48 7.60 2.37 46.64
CA CYS A 48 8.88 1.80 46.23
C CYS A 48 9.23 0.61 47.13
N ASN A 49 9.66 -0.50 46.53
CA ASN A 49 10.66 -1.34 47.15
C ASN A 49 11.72 -1.73 46.12
N SER A 50 12.97 -1.62 46.54
CA SER A 50 14.18 -1.87 45.76
C SER A 50 14.37 -3.36 45.51
N GLU A 51 14.76 -3.73 44.29
CA GLU A 51 15.66 -4.85 44.09
C GLU A 51 16.58 -4.60 42.89
N LYS A 52 17.88 -4.52 43.18
CA LYS A 52 18.96 -4.57 42.21
C LYS A 52 18.94 -5.95 41.56
N THR A 53 18.67 -6.02 40.26
CA THR A 53 19.04 -7.19 39.46
C THR A 53 19.83 -6.77 38.23
N LYS A 54 20.91 -7.53 38.04
CA LYS A 54 22.10 -7.25 37.24
C LYS A 54 21.79 -7.12 35.74
N ASN A 55 22.52 -6.20 35.10
CA ASN A 55 22.79 -6.24 33.66
C ASN A 55 23.47 -7.57 33.31
N ASN A 56 22.69 -8.53 32.83
CA ASN A 56 23.23 -9.58 31.96
C ASN A 56 22.96 -9.14 30.52
N SER A 57 24.03 -8.64 29.90
CA SER A 57 24.19 -8.66 28.45
C SER A 57 24.26 -10.12 28.04
N GLU A 58 23.11 -10.77 27.88
CA GLU A 58 23.04 -11.97 27.05
C GLU A 58 23.20 -11.51 25.60
N THR A 59 24.41 -11.70 25.09
CA THR A 59 24.67 -11.89 23.67
C THR A 59 23.60 -12.82 23.13
N ALA A 60 22.66 -12.26 22.35
CA ALA A 60 21.67 -13.04 21.63
C ALA A 60 22.40 -13.92 20.62
N SER A 61 22.70 -15.15 21.06
CA SER A 61 23.08 -16.25 20.20
C SER A 61 21.92 -16.48 19.21
N PRO A 62 22.18 -16.63 17.90
CA PRO A 62 21.11 -16.82 16.92
C PRO A 62 20.33 -18.09 17.27
N ALA A 63 19.04 -17.91 17.56
CA ALA A 63 18.12 -19.00 17.84
C ALA A 63 18.19 -20.03 16.70
N ALA A 64 18.45 -21.28 17.07
CA ALA A 64 18.48 -22.41 16.17
C ALA A 64 17.13 -22.57 15.45
N GLY A 65 17.13 -22.29 14.14
CA GLY A 65 16.31 -22.90 13.10
C GLY A 65 14.81 -23.04 13.35
N ALA A 66 14.07 -21.93 13.43
CA ALA A 66 12.63 -21.99 13.18
C ALA A 66 12.39 -22.53 11.75
N LYS A 67 11.61 -23.60 11.61
CA LYS A 67 11.24 -24.16 10.31
C LYS A 67 10.46 -23.10 9.52
N TYR A 68 10.92 -22.82 8.30
CA TYR A 68 10.23 -21.91 7.40
C TYR A 68 8.80 -22.40 7.10
N GLU A 69 7.82 -21.55 7.37
CA GLU A 69 6.41 -21.77 7.07
C GLU A 69 6.05 -20.87 5.87
N SER A 70 5.75 -21.50 4.73
CA SER A 70 5.38 -20.77 3.52
C SER A 70 3.99 -20.14 3.65
N PRO A 71 3.82 -18.83 3.35
CA PRO A 71 2.50 -18.22 3.26
C PRO A 71 1.80 -18.49 1.92
N MET A 72 2.52 -19.03 0.92
CA MET A 72 2.13 -18.91 -0.48
C MET A 72 0.86 -19.70 -0.82
N ALA A 73 0.63 -20.84 -0.18
CA ALA A 73 -0.61 -21.61 -0.36
C ALA A 73 -1.85 -20.80 0.06
N LYS A 74 -1.77 -20.08 1.20
CA LYS A 74 -2.88 -19.25 1.69
C LYS A 74 -3.07 -18.00 0.83
N VAL A 75 -1.97 -17.39 0.37
CA VAL A 75 -2.02 -16.29 -0.59
C VAL A 75 -2.77 -16.74 -1.85
N ASN A 76 -2.39 -17.87 -2.44
CA ASN A 76 -3.02 -18.38 -3.66
C ASN A 76 -4.52 -18.64 -3.49
N GLU A 77 -4.93 -19.21 -2.35
CA GLU A 77 -6.34 -19.41 -2.01
C GLU A 77 -7.13 -18.09 -2.01
N ILE A 78 -6.56 -17.04 -1.41
CA ILE A 78 -7.20 -15.72 -1.36
C ILE A 78 -7.27 -15.10 -2.76
N LEU A 79 -6.16 -15.13 -3.49
CA LEU A 79 -6.05 -14.48 -4.80
C LEU A 79 -6.90 -15.15 -5.87
N SER A 80 -7.22 -16.44 -5.72
CA SER A 80 -8.12 -17.16 -6.63
C SER A 80 -9.53 -16.57 -6.70
N GLY A 81 -9.95 -15.77 -5.70
CA GLY A 81 -11.22 -15.04 -5.69
C GLY A 81 -11.13 -13.57 -6.09
N CYS A 82 -9.93 -13.07 -6.42
CA CYS A 82 -9.70 -11.66 -6.74
C CYS A 82 -9.67 -11.45 -8.24
N VAL A 83 -10.38 -10.43 -8.74
CA VAL A 83 -10.44 -10.09 -10.17
C VAL A 83 -9.83 -8.73 -10.48
N LYS A 84 -9.44 -7.96 -9.45
CA LYS A 84 -8.77 -6.67 -9.62
C LYS A 84 -7.50 -6.60 -8.78
N VAL A 85 -6.52 -5.89 -9.33
CA VAL A 85 -5.27 -5.56 -8.65
C VAL A 85 -4.99 -4.07 -8.81
N GLU A 86 -4.80 -3.38 -7.69
CA GLU A 86 -4.42 -1.97 -7.64
C GLU A 86 -2.98 -1.85 -7.13
N TYR A 87 -2.16 -1.07 -7.84
CA TYR A 87 -0.78 -0.77 -7.49
C TYR A 87 -0.67 0.67 -7.05
N LEU A 88 0.02 0.90 -5.92
CA LEU A 88 0.30 2.23 -5.39
C LEU A 88 1.80 2.37 -5.16
N LEU A 89 2.47 3.30 -5.84
CA LEU A 89 3.89 3.59 -5.63
C LEU A 89 4.02 4.93 -4.90
N TYR A 90 4.28 4.85 -3.58
CA TYR A 90 4.14 5.96 -2.65
C TYR A 90 5.03 7.16 -3.00
N ASN A 91 6.31 6.91 -3.29
CA ASN A 91 7.28 7.99 -3.51
C ASN A 91 7.04 8.77 -4.82
N MET A 92 6.21 8.25 -5.72
CA MET A 92 5.96 8.87 -7.03
C MET A 92 4.51 9.28 -7.25
N GLY A 93 3.63 8.98 -6.30
CA GLY A 93 2.19 9.21 -6.46
C GLY A 93 1.58 8.48 -7.65
N ILE A 94 2.16 7.35 -8.08
CA ILE A 94 1.59 6.53 -9.15
C ILE A 94 0.56 5.60 -8.53
N THR A 95 -0.66 5.62 -9.08
CA THR A 95 -1.67 4.59 -8.85
C THR A 95 -2.20 4.11 -10.19
N PHE A 96 -2.39 2.80 -10.32
CA PHE A 96 -3.09 2.21 -11.45
C PHE A 96 -3.76 0.91 -11.02
N GLU A 97 -4.91 0.63 -11.63
CA GLU A 97 -5.68 -0.58 -11.39
C GLU A 97 -5.77 -1.38 -12.68
N SER A 98 -5.80 -2.71 -12.55
CA SER A 98 -6.07 -3.63 -13.63
C SER A 98 -7.17 -4.60 -13.22
N GLU A 99 -8.13 -4.81 -14.12
CA GLU A 99 -9.28 -5.70 -13.90
C GLU A 99 -9.11 -6.99 -14.70
N SER A 100 -8.32 -7.92 -14.17
CA SER A 100 -8.14 -9.25 -14.75
C SER A 100 -7.53 -10.22 -13.72
N ASN A 101 -8.02 -11.47 -13.73
CA ASN A 101 -7.45 -12.56 -12.94
C ASN A 101 -6.00 -12.83 -13.34
N GLU A 102 -5.68 -12.73 -14.64
CA GLU A 102 -4.33 -12.88 -15.15
C GLU A 102 -3.40 -11.84 -14.51
N GLU A 103 -3.86 -10.59 -14.31
CA GLU A 103 -3.04 -9.54 -13.70
C GLU A 103 -2.85 -9.71 -12.19
N VAL A 104 -3.87 -10.25 -11.50
CA VAL A 104 -3.76 -10.69 -10.10
C VAL A 104 -2.70 -11.78 -9.97
N MET A 105 -2.78 -12.83 -10.80
CA MET A 105 -1.87 -13.96 -10.76
C MET A 105 -0.47 -13.61 -11.30
N ARG A 106 -0.37 -12.61 -12.18
CA ARG A 106 0.91 -12.07 -12.64
C ARG A 106 1.71 -11.50 -11.48
N PHE A 107 1.10 -10.69 -10.60
CA PHE A 107 1.83 -10.20 -9.43
C PHE A 107 2.24 -11.34 -8.50
N TYR A 108 1.34 -12.30 -8.25
CA TYR A 108 1.65 -13.49 -7.45
C TYR A 108 2.90 -14.21 -7.98
N SER A 109 3.04 -14.34 -9.29
CA SER A 109 4.20 -14.97 -9.94
C SER A 109 5.52 -14.23 -9.72
N TYR A 110 5.49 -12.99 -9.24
CA TYR A 110 6.69 -12.23 -8.89
C TYR A 110 7.25 -12.56 -7.52
N ILE A 111 6.49 -13.28 -6.68
CA ILE A 111 6.87 -13.60 -5.31
C ILE A 111 7.49 -14.99 -5.28
N LEU A 112 8.73 -15.09 -4.81
CA LEU A 112 9.40 -16.36 -4.56
C LEU A 112 9.00 -16.88 -3.18
N ASP A 113 8.81 -18.19 -3.06
CA ASP A 113 8.52 -18.86 -1.78
C ASP A 113 9.80 -19.04 -0.96
N GLN A 114 10.41 -17.93 -0.57
CA GLN A 114 11.59 -17.89 0.27
C GLN A 114 11.70 -16.54 1.00
N PRO A 115 12.28 -16.52 2.21
CA PRO A 115 12.51 -15.28 2.93
C PRO A 115 13.29 -14.25 2.12
N ALA A 116 12.87 -12.99 2.16
CA ALA A 116 13.57 -11.89 1.51
C ALA A 116 14.91 -11.57 2.19
N ASN A 117 15.93 -11.26 1.40
CA ASN A 117 17.12 -10.60 1.93
C ASN A 117 16.79 -9.14 2.27
N SER A 118 16.76 -8.82 3.56
CA SER A 118 16.39 -7.48 4.04
C SER A 118 17.56 -6.51 4.24
N THR A 119 18.81 -6.90 3.91
CA THR A 119 20.01 -6.08 4.18
C THR A 119 19.94 -4.68 3.57
N ASN A 120 19.38 -4.54 2.37
CA ASN A 120 19.27 -3.25 1.66
C ASN A 120 17.91 -2.56 1.85
N CYS A 121 17.01 -3.14 2.63
CA CYS A 121 15.65 -2.67 2.79
C CYS A 121 15.57 -1.61 3.88
N LYS A 122 14.94 -0.46 3.58
CA LYS A 122 14.73 0.60 4.58
C LYS A 122 13.80 0.09 5.68
N PRO A 123 14.21 0.10 6.97
CA PRO A 123 13.37 -0.37 8.06
C PRO A 123 12.07 0.45 8.15
N GLY A 124 10.93 -0.24 8.29
CA GLY A 124 9.61 0.38 8.47
C GLY A 124 9.12 1.25 7.30
N LYS A 125 9.77 1.17 6.13
CA LYS A 125 9.38 1.94 4.93
C LYS A 125 9.19 1.00 3.74
N TYR A 126 8.18 1.30 2.94
CA TYR A 126 7.87 0.61 1.70
C TYR A 126 7.89 1.59 0.54
N ASP A 127 8.20 1.07 -0.65
CA ASP A 127 8.21 1.86 -1.88
C ASP A 127 6.81 1.92 -2.51
N GLY A 128 5.98 0.93 -2.20
CA GLY A 128 4.59 0.88 -2.62
C GLY A 128 3.80 -0.25 -1.97
N SER A 129 2.55 -0.38 -2.40
CA SER A 129 1.65 -1.46 -2.05
C SER A 129 0.89 -1.98 -3.26
N VAL A 130 0.41 -3.21 -3.12
CA VAL A 130 -0.52 -3.83 -4.05
C VAL A 130 -1.74 -4.28 -3.25
N VAL A 131 -2.92 -4.08 -3.82
CA VAL A 131 -4.20 -4.41 -3.20
C VAL A 131 -5.00 -5.27 -4.16
N PHE A 132 -5.47 -6.41 -3.67
CA PHE A 132 -6.25 -7.38 -4.43
C PHE A 132 -7.71 -7.31 -4.01
N LYS A 133 -8.61 -7.19 -4.99
CA LYS A 133 -10.04 -7.01 -4.77
C LYS A 133 -10.83 -8.09 -5.49
N ASP A 134 -11.96 -8.48 -4.89
CA ASP A 134 -12.95 -9.34 -5.56
C ASP A 134 -13.78 -8.56 -6.60
N ALA A 135 -14.76 -9.23 -7.20
CA ALA A 135 -15.65 -8.63 -8.19
C ALA A 135 -16.52 -7.48 -7.64
N ASN A 136 -16.74 -7.44 -6.32
CA ASN A 136 -17.50 -6.37 -5.66
C ASN A 136 -16.62 -5.15 -5.33
N GLY A 137 -15.30 -5.28 -5.51
CA GLY A 137 -14.32 -4.26 -5.12
C GLY A 137 -13.88 -4.38 -3.66
N ASP A 138 -14.26 -5.45 -2.95
CA ASP A 138 -13.83 -5.68 -1.58
C ASP A 138 -12.37 -6.11 -1.55
N ILE A 139 -11.56 -5.44 -0.73
CA ILE A 139 -10.15 -5.79 -0.53
C ILE A 139 -10.06 -7.12 0.21
N LYS A 140 -9.43 -8.11 -0.42
CA LYS A 140 -9.18 -9.42 0.20
C LYS A 140 -7.76 -9.56 0.73
N LEU A 141 -6.80 -8.87 0.11
CA LEU A 141 -5.41 -8.89 0.54
C LEU A 141 -4.71 -7.60 0.13
N GLY A 142 -3.95 -7.02 1.06
CA GLY A 142 -3.01 -5.94 0.77
C GLY A 142 -1.60 -6.43 1.06
N MET A 143 -0.65 -6.14 0.18
CA MET A 143 0.77 -6.39 0.40
C MET A 143 1.55 -5.11 0.20
N GLU A 144 2.68 -4.98 0.89
CA GLU A 144 3.58 -3.85 0.71
C GLU A 144 4.89 -4.35 0.10
N PHE A 145 5.55 -3.53 -0.71
CA PHE A 145 6.78 -3.95 -1.37
C PHE A 145 7.88 -2.91 -1.31
N ASN A 146 9.11 -3.40 -1.45
CA ASN A 146 10.30 -2.60 -1.67
C ASN A 146 11.03 -3.10 -2.91
N ILE A 147 11.37 -2.15 -3.77
CA ILE A 147 11.96 -2.37 -5.09
C ILE A 147 13.12 -1.39 -5.37
N LEU A 148 13.32 -0.39 -4.50
CA LEU A 148 14.34 0.63 -4.66
C LEU A 148 15.59 0.29 -3.83
N ASN A 149 16.73 0.86 -4.22
CA ASN A 149 18.01 0.76 -3.51
C ASN A 149 18.51 -0.69 -3.31
N GLY A 150 18.21 -1.59 -4.26
CA GLY A 150 18.66 -2.99 -4.18
C GLY A 150 17.92 -3.84 -3.15
N CYS A 151 16.76 -3.38 -2.66
CA CYS A 151 15.82 -4.18 -1.91
C CYS A 151 14.77 -4.79 -2.84
N ALA A 152 14.43 -6.07 -2.62
CA ALA A 152 13.49 -6.82 -3.45
C ALA A 152 12.61 -7.69 -2.53
N ARG A 153 11.70 -7.04 -1.81
CA ARG A 153 10.93 -7.62 -0.70
C ARG A 153 9.45 -7.36 -0.88
N VAL A 154 8.63 -8.36 -0.57
CA VAL A 154 7.18 -8.24 -0.44
C VAL A 154 6.78 -8.64 0.98
N SER A 155 6.14 -7.71 1.68
CA SER A 155 5.58 -7.88 3.02
C SER A 155 4.11 -8.29 2.91
N ILE A 156 3.82 -9.51 3.35
CA ILE A 156 2.51 -10.14 3.27
C ILE A 156 1.91 -10.27 4.69
N PRO A 157 0.90 -9.46 5.04
CA PRO A 157 0.18 -9.61 6.30
C PRO A 157 -0.85 -10.75 6.17
N LEU A 158 -0.68 -11.82 6.97
CA LEU A 158 -1.60 -12.96 7.00
C LEU A 158 -1.72 -13.54 8.41
N ASN A 159 -2.95 -13.77 8.86
CA ASN A 159 -3.27 -14.40 10.15
C ASN A 159 -2.55 -13.74 11.34
N GLY A 160 -2.47 -12.40 11.36
CA GLY A 160 -1.78 -11.63 12.41
C GLY A 160 -0.25 -11.72 12.37
N LYS A 161 0.33 -12.45 11.41
CA LYS A 161 1.77 -12.51 11.15
C LYS A 161 2.12 -11.71 9.90
N LYS A 162 3.39 -11.33 9.80
CA LYS A 162 3.96 -10.69 8.61
C LYS A 162 5.01 -11.60 8.00
N TYR A 163 4.84 -11.93 6.73
CA TYR A 163 5.79 -12.76 5.97
C TYR A 163 6.53 -11.87 4.99
N GLU A 164 7.86 -11.93 5.00
CA GLU A 164 8.72 -11.15 4.12
C GLU A 164 9.28 -12.05 3.03
N GLN A 165 8.71 -11.98 1.84
CA GLN A 165 9.04 -12.86 0.71
C GLN A 165 9.89 -12.13 -0.32
N GLN A 166 10.80 -12.88 -0.95
CA GLN A 166 11.70 -12.34 -1.97
C GLN A 166 10.91 -12.05 -3.26
N MET A 167 11.09 -10.84 -3.83
CA MET A 167 10.61 -10.55 -5.19
C MET A 167 11.63 -11.06 -6.22
N ASN A 168 11.15 -11.67 -7.31
CA ASN A 168 12.00 -12.10 -8.41
C ASN A 168 12.33 -10.97 -9.41
N GLU A 169 13.23 -11.27 -10.34
CA GLU A 169 13.70 -10.33 -11.35
C GLU A 169 12.60 -9.85 -12.30
N ASN A 170 11.59 -10.70 -12.58
CA ASN A 170 10.46 -10.32 -13.43
C ASN A 170 9.61 -9.23 -12.76
N GLY A 171 9.35 -9.35 -11.45
CA GLY A 171 8.68 -8.32 -10.67
C GLY A 171 9.45 -7.02 -10.63
N LEU A 172 10.77 -7.10 -10.39
CA LEU A 172 11.65 -5.92 -10.42
C LEU A 172 11.65 -5.25 -11.80
N SER A 173 11.71 -6.03 -12.87
CA SER A 173 11.69 -5.53 -14.25
C SER A 173 10.36 -4.84 -14.58
N PHE A 174 9.23 -5.42 -14.17
CA PHE A 174 7.90 -4.81 -14.31
C PHE A 174 7.87 -3.42 -13.66
N PHE A 175 8.29 -3.31 -12.40
CA PHE A 175 8.27 -2.01 -11.73
C PHE A 175 9.29 -1.04 -12.31
N ASN A 176 10.47 -1.50 -12.74
CA ASN A 176 11.44 -0.66 -13.44
C ASN A 176 10.86 -0.07 -14.73
N GLN A 177 10.01 -0.81 -15.45
CA GLN A 177 9.29 -0.28 -16.62
C GLN A 177 8.30 0.82 -16.22
N VAL A 178 7.52 0.61 -15.16
CA VAL A 178 6.58 1.62 -14.61
C VAL A 178 7.32 2.90 -14.23
N LEU A 179 8.46 2.77 -13.53
CA LEU A 179 9.32 3.88 -13.14
C LEU A 179 9.80 4.70 -14.36
N ARG A 180 10.26 4.01 -15.40
CA ARG A 180 10.75 4.65 -16.63
C ARG A 180 9.65 5.36 -17.41
N MET A 181 8.46 4.77 -17.48
CA MET A 181 7.32 5.41 -18.14
C MET A 181 6.94 6.73 -17.48
N LYS A 182 6.97 6.80 -16.15
CA LYS A 182 6.70 8.05 -15.41
C LYS A 182 7.75 9.13 -15.70
N ALA A 183 9.03 8.78 -15.62
CA ALA A 183 10.12 9.74 -15.87
C ALA A 183 10.06 10.33 -17.29
N LYS A 184 9.73 9.50 -18.29
CA LYS A 184 9.54 9.96 -19.67
C LYS A 184 8.36 10.93 -19.79
N ALA A 185 7.21 10.59 -19.20
CA ALA A 185 6.02 11.43 -19.25
C ALA A 185 6.22 12.82 -18.62
N GLU A 186 7.10 12.93 -17.61
CA GLU A 186 7.46 14.22 -17.00
C GLU A 186 8.40 15.06 -17.88
N THR A 187 9.29 14.42 -18.64
CA THR A 187 10.24 15.12 -19.51
C THR A 187 9.57 15.70 -20.76
N GLU A 188 8.54 15.03 -21.30
CA GLU A 188 7.81 15.48 -22.50
C GLU A 188 6.80 16.62 -22.23
N GLN A 189 6.58 16.99 -20.97
CA GLN A 189 5.70 18.09 -20.57
C GLN A 189 6.44 19.42 -20.34
N HIS A 190 7.76 19.44 -20.55
CA HIS A 190 8.65 20.59 -20.40
C HIS A 190 9.35 20.92 -21.71
#